data_AF-A0A813L8E3-F1
#
_entry.id   AF-A0A813L8E3-F1
#
_cell.length_a   1.000
_cell.length_b   1.000
_cell.length_c   1.000
_cell.angle_alpha   90.00
_cell.angle_beta   90.00
_cell.angle_gamma   90.00
#
_symmetry.space_group_name_H-M   'P 1'
#
loop_
_entity.id
_entity.type
_entity.pdbx_description
1 polymer ?
#
loop_
_entity_poly.entity_id
_entity_poly.type
_entity_poly.pdbx_seq_one_letter_code
_entity_poly.pdbx_strand_id
1 'polypeptide(L)'
;MGSFREAYAADDSEHSEGWDGDDNLSEESEGESLDLNEFDEDGSEDDLTWDEVLQTEREFIQKQHRGRERQGGCVPFSVAFSGGGVRAAAFEAGVLWRLAQAGRLGDVEHFVAVSGGAYLASAFCSQIIAAGSPRGQEEPAWYLGIVAKTICRMQKNAGYLVRDISKGSWWRVPQDGSSRLPPILDVPVLAVVMLATMIVNPLTVLVVYLVPITEGVDSSFGANMRAAYCAPTAEEAWAIYGAWGPLP
;
A
#
# COMPACT_ATOMS: atom_id res chain seq x y z
N MET A 1 20.30 13.84 13.22
CA MET A 1 19.65 12.67 13.87
C MET A 1 19.10 12.97 15.27
N GLY A 2 19.58 13.99 16.01
CA GLY A 2 18.98 14.42 17.29
C GLY A 2 17.55 14.97 17.17
N SER A 3 17.33 15.89 16.23
CA SER A 3 16.01 16.52 15.97
C SER A 3 14.87 15.52 15.66
N PHE A 4 15.16 14.36 15.07
CA PHE A 4 14.14 13.34 14.75
C PHE A 4 13.63 12.61 16.00
N ARG A 5 14.52 12.32 16.95
CA ARG A 5 14.15 11.67 18.21
C ARG A 5 13.50 12.64 19.20
N GLU A 6 13.92 13.90 19.18
CA GLU A 6 13.32 14.96 20.01
C GLU A 6 11.88 15.25 19.59
N ALA A 7 11.59 15.32 18.29
CA ALA A 7 10.21 15.51 17.79
C ALA A 7 9.29 14.33 18.14
N TYR A 8 9.81 13.10 18.15
CA TYR A 8 9.03 11.91 18.55
C TYR A 8 8.84 11.82 20.07
N ALA A 9 9.85 12.18 20.87
CA ALA A 9 9.79 12.10 22.32
C ALA A 9 8.87 13.16 22.96
N ALA A 10 8.69 14.31 22.31
CA ALA A 10 7.77 15.35 22.78
C ALA A 10 6.30 14.92 22.66
N ASP A 11 5.93 14.19 21.59
CA ASP A 11 4.56 13.69 21.34
C ASP A 11 4.19 12.55 22.30
N ASP A 12 5.11 11.62 22.59
CA ASP A 12 4.87 10.50 23.53
C ASP A 12 4.67 10.98 24.99
N SER A 13 5.18 12.18 25.35
CA SER A 13 5.00 12.73 26.71
C SER A 13 3.67 13.46 26.93
N GLU A 14 2.96 13.87 25.88
CA GLU A 14 1.66 14.58 25.98
C GLU A 14 0.44 13.65 25.83
N HIS A 15 0.64 12.38 25.48
CA HIS A 15 -0.44 11.40 25.29
C HIS A 15 -0.43 10.23 26.30
N SER A 16 0.41 10.30 27.35
CA SER A 16 0.38 9.33 28.46
C SER A 16 -0.44 9.78 29.68
N GLU A 17 -1.13 10.93 29.61
CA GLU A 17 -2.09 11.32 30.65
C GLU A 17 -3.48 10.77 30.32
N GLY A 18 -4.12 10.25 31.37
CA GLY A 18 -5.32 9.44 31.37
C GLY A 18 -6.40 9.87 30.38
N TRP A 19 -6.90 8.87 29.64
CA TRP A 19 -8.24 8.89 29.10
C TRP A 19 -9.23 8.70 30.26
N ASP A 20 -9.37 9.72 31.11
CA ASP A 20 -10.46 9.84 32.08
C ASP A 20 -11.59 10.61 31.40
N GLY A 21 -12.65 9.88 31.08
CA GLY A 21 -13.88 10.46 30.56
C GLY A 21 -14.56 11.27 31.65
N ASP A 22 -14.60 12.59 31.47
CA ASP A 22 -15.54 13.48 32.14
C ASP A 22 -16.03 14.52 31.12
N ASP A 23 -17.24 14.28 30.61
CA ASP A 23 -18.00 15.19 29.77
C ASP A 23 -18.59 16.30 30.64
N ASN A 24 -17.98 17.48 30.60
CA ASN A 24 -18.69 18.73 30.84
C ASN A 24 -17.89 19.91 30.29
N LEU A 25 -18.33 20.49 29.17
CA LEU A 25 -18.57 21.93 29.02
C LEU A 25 -18.92 22.28 27.57
N SER A 26 -20.00 23.05 27.48
CA SER A 26 -20.67 23.63 26.34
C SER A 26 -19.91 24.80 25.69
N GLU A 27 -20.35 25.10 24.46
CA GLU A 27 -20.25 26.35 23.69
C GLU A 27 -19.19 26.45 22.57
N GLU A 28 -19.71 26.24 21.36
CA GLU A 28 -19.56 27.05 20.15
C GLU A 28 -18.16 27.25 19.53
N SER A 29 -17.82 26.30 18.67
CA SER A 29 -17.08 26.57 17.44
C SER A 29 -17.65 25.64 16.36
N GLU A 30 -18.44 26.19 15.43
CA GLU A 30 -18.89 25.49 14.22
C GLU A 30 -17.70 25.18 13.29
N GLY A 31 -16.87 24.24 13.72
CA GLY A 31 -16.04 23.45 12.83
C GLY A 31 -16.86 22.25 12.44
N GLU A 32 -17.29 22.19 11.19
CA GLU A 32 -17.90 21.03 10.56
C GLU A 32 -16.87 19.88 10.58
N SER A 33 -16.77 19.21 11.72
CA SER A 33 -16.04 17.96 11.87
C SER A 33 -16.77 16.94 11.02
N LEU A 34 -16.10 16.42 9.99
CA LEU A 34 -16.56 15.25 9.26
C LEU A 34 -16.68 14.11 10.27
N ASP A 35 -17.91 13.86 10.69
CA ASP A 35 -18.26 12.77 11.59
C ASP A 35 -18.19 11.47 10.80
N LEU A 36 -16.99 10.89 10.72
CA LEU A 36 -16.75 9.62 10.02
C LEU A 36 -17.43 8.42 10.71
N ASN A 37 -18.18 8.66 11.80
CA ASN A 37 -18.98 7.65 12.49
C ASN A 37 -20.44 7.59 12.03
N GLU A 38 -20.87 8.49 11.14
CA GLU A 38 -22.17 8.39 10.45
C GLU A 38 -22.02 7.54 9.17
N PHE A 39 -21.45 6.34 9.30
CA PHE A 39 -21.71 5.27 8.35
C PHE A 39 -22.95 4.55 8.88
N ASP A 40 -24.11 5.08 8.50
CA ASP A 40 -25.39 4.44 8.74
C ASP A 40 -25.33 2.98 8.27
N GLU A 41 -25.47 2.05 9.22
CA GLU A 41 -25.79 0.64 8.98
C GLU A 41 -27.25 0.48 8.51
N ASP A 42 -27.80 1.43 7.76
CA ASP A 42 -29.07 1.22 7.06
C ASP A 42 -28.77 0.55 5.73
N GLY A 43 -29.16 -0.73 5.65
CA GLY A 43 -28.83 -1.66 4.58
C GLY A 43 -29.54 -1.38 3.25
N SER A 44 -29.52 -0.15 2.75
CA SER A 44 -29.62 0.13 1.32
C SER A 44 -28.21 0.12 0.74
N GLU A 45 -27.87 -0.92 -0.01
CA GLU A 45 -26.77 -0.91 -0.97
C GLU A 45 -27.07 0.11 -2.08
N ASP A 46 -27.18 1.39 -1.74
CA ASP A 46 -27.14 2.47 -2.70
C ASP A 46 -25.69 2.54 -3.16
N ASP A 47 -25.37 1.74 -4.20
CA ASP A 47 -24.12 1.81 -4.93
C ASP A 47 -23.89 3.28 -5.32
N LEU A 48 -22.98 3.95 -4.60
CA LEU A 48 -22.56 5.31 -4.93
C LEU A 48 -22.15 5.33 -6.40
N THR A 49 -22.87 6.12 -7.19
CA THR A 49 -22.57 6.22 -8.61
C THR A 49 -21.23 6.92 -8.78
N TRP A 50 -20.51 6.58 -9.85
CA TRP A 50 -19.23 7.23 -10.14
C TRP A 50 -19.35 8.75 -10.27
N ASP A 51 -20.50 9.23 -10.76
CA ASP A 51 -20.79 10.65 -10.90
C ASP A 51 -20.94 11.35 -9.54
N GLU A 52 -21.57 10.71 -8.55
CA GLU A 52 -21.69 11.22 -7.17
C GLU A 52 -20.32 11.31 -6.48
N VAL A 53 -19.47 10.30 -6.65
CA VAL A 53 -18.10 10.30 -6.09
C VAL A 53 -17.29 11.45 -6.71
N LEU A 54 -17.30 11.58 -8.03
CA LEU A 54 -16.59 12.65 -8.74
C LEU A 54 -17.12 14.04 -8.35
N GLN A 55 -18.43 14.19 -8.17
CA GLN A 55 -19.02 15.45 -7.75
C GLN A 55 -18.58 15.82 -6.32
N THR A 56 -18.68 14.88 -5.39
CA THR A 56 -18.29 15.07 -3.99
C THR A 56 -16.81 15.44 -3.87
N GLU A 57 -15.94 14.73 -4.61
CA GLU A 57 -14.51 15.02 -4.66
C GLU A 57 -14.22 16.43 -5.19
N ARG A 58 -14.85 16.83 -6.30
CA ARG A 58 -14.67 18.18 -6.86
C ARG A 58 -15.13 19.27 -5.91
N GLU A 59 -16.27 19.06 -5.25
CA GLU A 59 -16.80 20.02 -4.28
C GLU A 59 -15.85 20.19 -3.08
N PHE A 60 -15.30 19.08 -2.58
CA PHE A 60 -14.31 19.08 -1.51
C PHE A 60 -13.02 19.83 -1.92
N ILE A 61 -12.47 19.52 -3.09
CA ILE A 61 -11.29 20.19 -3.65
C ILE A 61 -11.52 21.69 -3.80
N GLN A 62 -12.67 22.09 -4.37
CA GLN A 62 -13.00 23.50 -4.55
C GLN A 62 -13.20 24.22 -3.20
N LYS A 63 -13.72 23.55 -2.17
CA LYS A 63 -13.80 24.10 -0.80
C LYS A 63 -12.39 24.37 -0.26
N GLN A 64 -11.47 23.42 -0.42
CA GLN A 64 -10.06 23.55 -0.02
C GLN A 64 -9.33 24.67 -0.76
N HIS A 65 -9.46 24.74 -2.08
CA HIS A 65 -8.82 25.78 -2.91
C HIS A 65 -9.28 27.18 -2.48
N ARG A 66 -10.58 27.38 -2.27
CA ARG A 66 -11.14 28.66 -1.78
C ARG A 66 -10.61 29.04 -0.39
N GLY A 67 -10.39 28.05 0.48
CA GLY A 67 -9.75 28.26 1.79
C GLY A 67 -8.32 28.76 1.65
N ARG A 68 -7.53 28.14 0.76
CA ARG A 68 -6.12 28.48 0.52
C ARG A 68 -5.93 29.83 -0.17
N GLU A 69 -6.75 30.16 -1.16
CA GLU A 69 -6.71 31.46 -1.85
C GLU A 69 -6.90 32.61 -0.86
N ARG A 70 -7.81 32.46 0.11
CA ARG A 70 -8.05 33.46 1.17
C ARG A 70 -6.86 33.65 2.09
N GLN A 71 -6.05 32.61 2.29
CA GLN A 71 -4.88 32.60 3.16
C GLN A 71 -3.58 32.97 2.40
N GLY A 72 -3.65 33.25 1.09
CA GLY A 72 -2.46 33.51 0.27
C GLY A 72 -1.56 32.28 0.09
N GLY A 73 -2.14 31.08 0.13
CA GLY A 73 -1.44 29.81 0.04
C GLY A 73 -0.75 29.56 -1.31
N CYS A 74 0.14 28.57 -1.35
CA CYS A 74 0.82 28.15 -2.57
C CYS A 74 -0.12 27.38 -3.52
N VAL A 75 0.27 27.28 -4.79
CA VAL A 75 -0.44 26.48 -5.79
C VAL A 75 -0.44 25.00 -5.34
N PRO A 76 -1.61 24.34 -5.29
CA PRO A 76 -1.72 22.94 -4.91
C PRO A 76 -1.00 22.03 -5.90
N PHE A 77 -0.56 20.87 -5.44
CA PHE A 77 0.06 19.86 -6.30
C PHE A 77 -0.27 18.44 -5.82
N SER A 78 -0.04 17.47 -6.68
CA SER A 78 -0.22 16.05 -6.37
C SER A 78 1.12 15.34 -6.24
N VAL A 79 1.17 14.30 -5.42
CA VAL A 79 2.36 13.48 -5.21
C VAL A 79 2.08 12.07 -5.73
N ALA A 80 2.96 11.58 -6.60
CA ALA A 80 2.91 10.22 -7.10
C ALA A 80 4.00 9.35 -6.45
N PHE A 81 3.58 8.30 -5.75
CA PHE A 81 4.45 7.26 -5.19
C PHE A 81 4.44 6.02 -6.06
N SER A 82 5.63 5.55 -6.37
CA SER A 82 5.90 4.46 -7.29
C SER A 82 5.91 3.08 -6.62
N GLY A 83 5.94 2.04 -7.46
CA GLY A 83 6.14 0.68 -7.01
C GLY A 83 7.62 0.37 -6.74
N GLY A 84 7.88 -0.74 -6.04
CA GLY A 84 9.25 -1.16 -5.70
C GLY A 84 9.40 -1.75 -4.29
N GLY A 85 8.27 -2.08 -3.66
CA GLY A 85 8.20 -2.68 -2.32
C GLY A 85 8.78 -1.76 -1.25
N VAL A 86 9.37 -2.37 -0.22
CA VAL A 86 9.88 -1.66 0.97
C VAL A 86 10.96 -0.62 0.66
N ARG A 87 11.72 -0.79 -0.42
CA ARG A 87 12.78 0.15 -0.82
C ARG A 87 12.20 1.46 -1.37
N ALA A 88 11.19 1.36 -2.24
CA ALA A 88 10.49 2.54 -2.75
C ALA A 88 9.81 3.29 -1.61
N ALA A 89 9.10 2.57 -0.73
CA ALA A 89 8.46 3.14 0.45
C ALA A 89 9.45 3.91 1.36
N ALA A 90 10.65 3.36 1.59
CA ALA A 90 11.68 4.04 2.39
C ALA A 90 12.21 5.33 1.74
N PHE A 91 12.39 5.34 0.42
CA PHE A 91 12.80 6.53 -0.31
C PHE A 91 11.70 7.60 -0.30
N GLU A 92 10.46 7.20 -0.60
CA GLU A 92 9.29 8.07 -0.64
C GLU A 92 8.93 8.63 0.74
N ALA A 93 9.22 7.89 1.82
CA ALA A 93 9.12 8.40 3.18
C ALA A 93 10.08 9.59 3.43
N GLY A 94 11.28 9.56 2.81
CA GLY A 94 12.20 10.69 2.81
C GLY A 94 11.67 11.90 2.04
N VAL A 95 10.96 11.66 0.92
CA VAL A 95 10.26 12.72 0.18
C VAL A 95 9.18 13.36 1.05
N LEU A 96 8.35 12.53 1.69
CA LEU A 96 7.29 12.99 2.60
C LEU A 96 7.86 13.80 3.78
N TRP A 97 8.96 13.33 4.38
CA TRP A 97 9.70 14.05 5.42
C TRP A 97 10.22 15.41 4.93
N ARG A 98 10.71 15.49 3.69
CA ARG A 98 11.19 16.75 3.12
C ARG A 98 10.05 17.72 2.81
N LEU A 99 8.90 17.23 2.33
CA LEU A 99 7.71 18.03 2.10
C LEU A 99 7.17 18.63 3.40
N ALA A 100 7.12 17.83 4.48
CA ALA A 100 6.73 18.31 5.80
C ALA A 100 7.68 19.39 6.32
N GLN A 101 9.00 19.17 6.27
CA GLN A 101 9.99 20.18 6.68
C GLN A 101 9.92 21.48 5.87
N ALA A 102 9.52 21.39 4.60
CA ALA A 102 9.36 22.56 3.74
C ALA A 102 8.03 23.30 3.98
N GLY A 103 7.16 22.80 4.87
CA GLY A 103 5.81 23.32 5.06
C GLY A 103 4.92 23.18 3.82
N ARG A 104 5.30 22.30 2.88
CA ARG A 104 4.61 22.09 1.59
C ARG A 104 3.64 20.93 1.62
N LEU A 105 3.60 20.16 2.72
CA LEU A 105 2.76 18.97 2.80
C LEU A 105 1.26 19.30 2.85
N GLY A 106 0.89 20.43 3.47
CA GLY A 106 -0.48 20.96 3.44
C GLY A 106 -0.94 21.41 2.05
N ASP A 107 -0.02 21.62 1.10
CA ASP A 107 -0.39 21.95 -0.28
C ASP A 107 -0.72 20.71 -1.13
N VAL A 108 -0.42 19.50 -0.64
CA VAL A 108 -0.68 18.26 -1.38
C VAL A 108 -2.16 17.98 -1.43
N GLU A 109 -2.69 17.80 -2.65
CA GLU A 109 -4.12 17.57 -2.88
C GLU A 109 -4.44 16.09 -3.09
N HIS A 110 -3.60 15.40 -3.86
CA HIS A 110 -3.77 13.97 -4.14
C HIS A 110 -2.47 13.21 -3.92
N PHE A 111 -2.62 12.01 -3.37
CA PHE A 111 -1.61 10.96 -3.43
C PHE A 111 -2.05 9.92 -4.45
N VAL A 112 -1.23 9.70 -5.48
CA VAL A 112 -1.37 8.57 -6.39
C VAL A 112 -0.29 7.57 -6.02
N ALA A 113 -0.64 6.35 -5.65
CA ALA A 113 0.33 5.42 -5.10
C ALA A 113 0.08 3.98 -5.56
N VAL A 114 1.16 3.24 -5.83
CA VAL A 114 1.08 1.82 -6.22
C VAL A 114 2.04 0.96 -5.41
N SER A 115 1.64 -0.28 -5.09
CA SER A 115 2.49 -1.27 -4.41
C SER A 115 3.19 -0.71 -3.15
N GLY A 116 4.53 -0.61 -3.15
CA GLY A 116 5.34 -0.06 -2.07
C GLY A 116 4.88 1.33 -1.61
N GLY A 117 4.68 2.24 -2.56
CA GLY A 117 4.19 3.59 -2.27
C GLY A 117 2.79 3.63 -1.69
N ALA A 118 1.92 2.70 -2.09
CA ALA A 118 0.56 2.60 -1.55
C ALA A 118 0.57 2.24 -0.06
N TYR A 119 1.53 1.43 0.40
CA TYR A 119 1.69 1.15 1.83
C TYR A 119 2.10 2.39 2.62
N LEU A 120 2.99 3.22 2.08
CA LEU A 120 3.39 4.48 2.73
C LEU A 120 2.23 5.48 2.75
N ALA A 121 1.60 5.73 1.60
CA ALA A 121 0.51 6.69 1.48
C ALA A 121 -0.66 6.31 2.40
N SER A 122 -1.09 5.05 2.38
CA SER A 122 -2.18 4.58 3.25
C SER A 122 -1.81 4.68 4.74
N ALA A 123 -0.59 4.27 5.12
CA ALA A 123 -0.13 4.40 6.51
C ALA A 123 -0.12 5.85 6.98
N PHE A 124 0.34 6.78 6.14
CA PHE A 124 0.33 8.21 6.42
C PHE A 124 -1.09 8.76 6.56
N CYS A 125 -1.98 8.47 5.61
CA CYS A 125 -3.38 8.88 5.69
C CYS A 125 -4.07 8.33 6.94
N SER A 126 -3.81 7.08 7.32
CA SER A 126 -4.34 6.52 8.57
C SER A 126 -3.82 7.26 9.81
N GLN A 127 -2.57 7.73 9.81
CA GLN A 127 -2.06 8.55 10.93
C GLN A 127 -2.72 9.94 10.96
N ILE A 128 -2.98 10.56 9.81
CA ILE A 128 -3.74 11.83 9.73
C ILE A 128 -5.13 11.64 10.33
N ILE A 129 -5.88 10.62 9.87
CA ILE A 129 -7.24 10.34 10.35
C ILE A 129 -7.23 10.11 11.86
N ALA A 130 -6.27 9.34 12.37
CA ALA A 130 -6.16 9.07 13.80
C ALA A 130 -5.78 10.31 14.64
N ALA A 131 -5.02 11.24 14.06
CA ALA A 131 -4.60 12.47 14.76
C ALA A 131 -5.65 13.59 14.69
N GLY A 132 -6.57 13.55 13.72
CA GLY A 132 -7.58 14.58 13.51
C GLY A 132 -7.00 15.88 12.98
N SER A 133 -7.60 17.02 13.34
CA SER A 133 -7.15 18.34 12.91
C SER A 133 -6.02 18.89 13.81
N PRO A 134 -5.14 19.77 13.29
CA PRO A 134 -4.13 20.46 14.10
C PRO A 134 -4.81 21.38 15.14
N ARG A 135 -5.01 20.88 16.37
CA ARG A 135 -5.68 21.58 17.48
C ARG A 135 -4.80 22.70 18.07
N GLY A 136 -4.63 23.80 17.34
CA GLY A 136 -3.86 24.96 17.78
C GLY A 136 -2.33 24.84 17.63
N GLN A 137 -1.85 23.76 16.98
CA GLN A 137 -0.46 23.62 16.58
C GLN A 137 -0.22 24.28 15.22
N GLU A 138 1.01 24.73 14.95
CA GLU A 138 1.39 25.15 13.61
C GLU A 138 1.30 23.97 12.64
N GLU A 139 0.53 24.13 11.57
CA GLU A 139 0.26 23.09 10.57
C GLU A 139 1.53 22.38 10.05
N PRO A 140 2.64 23.08 9.74
CA PRO A 140 3.88 22.42 9.33
C PRO A 140 4.49 21.51 10.40
N ALA A 141 4.46 21.94 11.67
CA ALA A 141 5.00 21.17 12.79
C ALA A 141 4.14 19.93 13.06
N TRP A 142 2.82 20.09 12.98
CA TRP A 142 1.86 19.00 13.10
C TRP A 142 2.11 17.92 12.04
N TYR A 143 2.17 18.30 10.75
CA TYR A 143 2.49 17.36 9.68
C TYR A 143 3.85 16.67 9.88
N LEU A 144 4.86 17.40 10.33
CA LEU A 144 6.18 16.83 10.58
C LEU A 144 6.13 15.75 11.67
N GLY A 145 5.35 15.96 12.74
CA GLY A 145 5.10 14.97 13.78
C GLY A 145 4.42 13.71 13.24
N ILE A 146 3.37 13.87 12.44
CA ILE A 146 2.65 12.75 11.80
C ILE A 146 3.57 11.95 10.88
N VAL A 147 4.40 12.62 10.08
CA VAL A 147 5.37 11.93 9.21
C VAL A 147 6.44 11.22 10.05
N ALA A 148 6.94 11.84 11.12
CA ALA A 148 7.89 11.20 12.04
C ALA A 148 7.31 9.89 12.60
N LYS A 149 6.08 9.96 13.11
CA LYS A 149 5.34 8.83 13.69
C LYS A 149 5.13 7.73 12.66
N THR A 150 4.74 8.10 11.44
CA THR A 150 4.59 7.16 10.31
C THR A 150 5.89 6.43 10.03
N ILE A 151 7.01 7.16 9.90
CA ILE A 151 8.34 6.59 9.62
C ILE A 151 8.79 5.67 10.76
N CYS A 152 8.68 6.11 12.01
CA CYS A 152 9.01 5.30 13.19
C CYS A 152 8.22 4.00 13.21
N ARG A 153 6.90 4.06 12.94
CA ARG A 153 6.03 2.88 12.90
C ARG A 153 6.42 1.94 11.77
N MET A 154 6.71 2.45 10.57
CA MET A 154 7.18 1.61 9.46
C MET A 154 8.52 0.93 9.77
N GLN A 155 9.47 1.65 10.37
CA GLN A 155 10.76 1.08 10.80
C GLN A 155 10.59 0.02 11.88
N LYS A 156 9.66 0.22 12.82
CA LYS A 156 9.33 -0.77 13.84
C LYS A 156 8.74 -2.03 13.22
N ASN A 157 7.77 -1.87 12.32
CA ASN A 157 7.05 -2.97 11.66
C ASN A 157 7.92 -3.76 10.68
N ALA A 158 8.88 -3.12 9.99
CA ALA A 158 9.79 -3.81 9.06
C ALA A 158 10.61 -4.91 9.76
N GLY A 159 10.86 -4.77 11.06
CA GLY A 159 11.59 -5.74 11.86
C GLY A 159 10.74 -6.85 12.48
N TYR A 160 9.41 -6.84 12.30
CA TYR A 160 8.49 -7.68 13.06
C TYR A 160 8.80 -9.19 12.98
N LEU A 161 9.00 -9.73 11.77
CA LEU A 161 9.26 -11.17 11.59
C LEU A 161 10.72 -11.59 11.85
N VAL A 162 11.68 -10.66 11.73
CA VAL A 162 13.11 -11.01 11.84
C VAL A 162 13.65 -10.62 13.21
N ARG A 163 13.53 -9.33 13.56
CA ARG A 163 14.08 -8.76 14.78
C ARG A 163 13.27 -9.19 16.01
N ASP A 164 11.94 -9.11 15.95
CA ASP A 164 11.15 -9.25 17.18
C ASP A 164 10.95 -10.74 17.56
N ILE A 165 10.96 -11.63 16.57
CA ILE A 165 11.10 -13.08 16.77
C ILE A 165 12.46 -13.41 17.41
N SER A 166 13.56 -12.84 16.91
CA SER A 166 14.90 -13.11 17.46
C SER A 166 15.08 -12.68 18.93
N LYS A 167 14.28 -11.72 19.40
CA LYS A 167 14.30 -11.19 20.78
C LYS A 167 13.37 -11.93 21.75
N GLY A 168 12.74 -13.04 21.34
CA GLY A 168 11.91 -13.86 22.22
C GLY A 168 10.49 -13.32 22.47
N SER A 169 10.01 -12.35 21.69
CA SER A 169 8.67 -11.76 21.84
C SER A 169 7.56 -12.55 21.14
N TRP A 170 7.63 -13.89 21.14
CA TRP A 170 6.79 -14.75 20.29
C TRP A 170 5.31 -14.74 20.70
N TRP A 171 5.05 -14.52 21.99
CA TRP A 171 3.72 -14.62 22.61
C TRP A 171 3.17 -13.28 23.08
N ARG A 172 3.94 -12.20 22.97
CA ARG A 172 3.51 -10.87 23.44
C ARG A 172 2.78 -10.17 22.29
N VAL A 173 1.51 -9.85 22.52
CA VAL A 173 0.71 -9.03 21.61
C VAL A 173 1.29 -7.62 21.56
N PRO A 174 1.51 -7.04 20.36
CA PRO A 174 1.97 -5.66 20.24
C PRO A 174 0.95 -4.68 20.84
N GLN A 175 1.41 -3.74 21.66
CA GLN A 175 0.56 -2.72 22.30
C GLN A 175 0.29 -1.50 21.39
N ASP A 176 0.94 -1.42 20.23
CA ASP A 176 0.81 -0.33 19.26
C ASP A 176 -0.35 -0.54 18.27
N GLY A 177 -1.20 -1.54 18.52
CA GLY A 177 -2.34 -1.87 17.68
C GLY A 177 -1.96 -2.42 16.30
N SER A 178 -0.70 -2.86 16.09
CA SER A 178 -0.28 -3.44 14.80
C SER A 178 -0.89 -4.81 14.53
N SER A 179 -1.21 -5.57 15.59
CA SER A 179 -1.89 -6.87 15.49
C SER A 179 -2.67 -7.16 16.77
N ARG A 180 -3.80 -7.86 16.63
CA ARG A 180 -4.58 -8.39 17.76
C ARG A 180 -4.07 -9.75 18.25
N LEU A 181 -3.18 -10.38 17.48
CA LEU A 181 -2.69 -11.73 17.74
C LEU A 181 -1.16 -11.75 17.93
N PRO A 182 -0.62 -12.75 18.65
CA PRO A 182 0.81 -12.91 18.81
C PRO A 182 1.52 -13.26 17.48
N PRO A 183 2.78 -12.79 17.29
CA PRO A 183 3.53 -12.99 16.03
C PRO A 183 3.75 -14.44 15.62
N ILE A 184 3.73 -15.38 16.55
CA ILE A 184 3.89 -16.80 16.24
C ILE A 184 2.78 -17.34 15.32
N LEU A 185 1.58 -16.76 15.37
CA LEU A 185 0.47 -17.18 14.51
C LEU A 185 0.63 -16.74 13.05
N ASP A 186 1.47 -15.74 12.79
CA ASP A 186 1.76 -15.28 11.43
C ASP A 186 2.75 -16.21 10.71
N VAL A 187 3.55 -16.99 11.45
CA VAL A 187 4.55 -17.90 10.87
C VAL A 187 3.90 -19.02 10.04
N PRO A 188 2.87 -19.74 10.52
CA PRO A 188 2.12 -20.69 9.69
C PRO A 188 1.50 -20.04 8.46
N VAL A 189 0.91 -18.83 8.60
CA VAL A 189 0.31 -18.12 7.48
C VAL A 189 1.36 -17.79 6.42
N LEU A 190 2.51 -17.27 6.84
CA LEU A 190 3.64 -17.01 5.94
C LEU A 190 4.13 -18.30 5.25
N ALA A 191 4.25 -19.40 6.00
CA ALA A 191 4.66 -20.69 5.44
C ALA A 191 3.66 -21.19 4.40
N VAL A 192 2.35 -21.06 4.67
CA VAL A 192 1.28 -21.43 3.73
C VAL A 192 1.34 -20.57 2.47
N VAL A 193 1.50 -19.24 2.59
CA VAL A 193 1.62 -18.34 1.44
C VAL A 193 2.87 -18.65 0.62
N MET A 194 4.01 -18.90 1.27
CA MET A 194 5.25 -19.28 0.60
C MET A 194 5.12 -20.63 -0.12
N LEU A 195 4.51 -21.63 0.51
CA LEU A 195 4.27 -22.93 -0.11
C LEU A 195 3.29 -22.82 -1.27
N ALA A 196 2.20 -22.07 -1.10
CA ALA A 196 1.21 -21.84 -2.14
C ALA A 196 1.85 -21.15 -3.35
N THR A 197 2.65 -20.10 -3.15
CA THR A 197 3.35 -19.42 -4.26
C THR A 197 4.39 -20.32 -4.93
N MET A 198 5.11 -21.15 -4.17
CA MET A 198 6.03 -22.15 -4.72
C MET A 198 5.33 -23.24 -5.54
N ILE A 199 4.08 -23.58 -5.24
CA ILE A 199 3.32 -24.62 -5.96
C ILE A 199 2.53 -24.02 -7.13
N VAL A 200 1.83 -22.90 -6.90
CA VAL A 200 0.93 -22.29 -7.89
C VAL A 200 1.71 -21.80 -9.10
N ASN A 201 2.82 -21.07 -8.92
CA ASN A 201 3.58 -20.54 -10.05
C ASN A 201 4.07 -21.60 -11.04
N PRO A 202 4.77 -22.69 -10.63
CA PRO A 202 5.19 -23.73 -11.57
C PRO A 202 4.01 -24.50 -12.15
N LEU A 203 2.92 -24.72 -11.39
CA LEU A 203 1.72 -25.35 -11.93
C LEU A 203 1.05 -24.46 -12.99
N THR A 204 0.98 -23.15 -12.79
CA THR A 204 0.48 -22.21 -13.80
C THR A 204 1.36 -22.25 -15.03
N VAL A 205 2.69 -22.20 -14.89
CA VAL A 205 3.62 -22.32 -16.03
C VAL A 205 3.41 -23.65 -16.77
N LEU A 206 3.31 -24.76 -16.05
CA LEU A 206 3.13 -26.09 -16.63
C LEU A 206 1.79 -26.22 -17.36
N VAL A 207 0.68 -25.90 -16.69
CA VAL A 207 -0.68 -26.17 -17.17
C VAL A 207 -1.16 -25.11 -18.17
N VAL A 208 -0.87 -23.82 -17.92
CA VAL A 208 -1.38 -22.73 -18.76
C VAL A 208 -0.49 -22.49 -19.97
N TYR A 209 0.82 -22.69 -19.85
CA TYR A 209 1.75 -22.39 -20.94
C TYR A 209 2.35 -23.66 -21.56
N LEU A 210 2.99 -24.52 -20.76
CA LEU A 210 3.77 -25.63 -21.30
C LEU A 210 2.88 -26.67 -21.99
N VAL A 211 1.80 -27.12 -21.33
CA VAL A 211 0.87 -28.13 -21.87
C VAL A 211 0.23 -27.66 -23.20
N PRO A 212 -0.39 -26.47 -23.30
CA PRO A 212 -0.99 -26.03 -24.55
C PRO A 212 0.03 -25.84 -25.68
N ILE A 213 1.24 -25.38 -25.36
CA ILE A 213 2.32 -25.26 -26.35
C ILE A 213 2.73 -26.66 -26.84
N THR A 214 2.94 -27.62 -25.94
CA THR A 214 3.32 -28.99 -26.34
C THR A 214 2.24 -29.67 -27.16
N GLU A 215 0.97 -29.52 -26.78
CA GLU A 215 -0.17 -30.06 -27.55
C GLU A 215 -0.30 -29.37 -28.92
N GLY A 216 -0.09 -28.06 -28.98
CA GLY A 216 -0.08 -27.32 -30.25
C GLY A 216 1.04 -27.78 -31.18
N VAL A 217 2.23 -28.06 -30.63
CA VAL A 217 3.37 -28.60 -31.39
C VAL A 217 3.12 -30.05 -31.82
N ASP A 218 2.57 -30.92 -30.97
CA ASP A 218 2.26 -32.31 -31.34
C ASP A 218 1.13 -32.37 -32.37
N SER A 219 0.09 -31.54 -32.23
CA SER A 219 -1.00 -31.45 -33.19
C SER A 219 -0.54 -30.99 -34.57
N SER A 220 0.36 -29.99 -34.62
CA SER A 220 0.84 -29.41 -35.88
C SER A 220 1.99 -30.22 -36.52
N PHE A 221 2.88 -30.78 -35.70
CA PHE A 221 4.16 -31.36 -36.16
C PHE A 221 4.37 -32.82 -35.72
N GLY A 222 3.54 -33.36 -34.82
CA GLY A 222 3.76 -34.66 -34.18
C GLY A 222 3.86 -35.82 -35.15
N ALA A 223 2.98 -35.87 -36.17
CA ALA A 223 3.04 -36.91 -37.20
C ALA A 223 4.35 -36.89 -37.98
N ASN A 224 4.79 -35.69 -38.39
CA ASN A 224 6.03 -35.51 -39.15
C ASN A 224 7.28 -35.79 -38.31
N MET A 225 7.29 -35.36 -37.04
CA MET A 225 8.39 -35.67 -36.11
C MET A 225 8.52 -37.18 -35.89
N ARG A 226 7.40 -37.91 -35.72
CA ARG A 226 7.42 -39.37 -35.59
C ARG A 226 7.89 -40.06 -36.87
N ALA A 227 7.46 -39.58 -38.05
CA ALA A 227 7.92 -40.10 -39.33
C ALA A 227 9.42 -39.88 -39.54
N ALA A 228 9.93 -38.69 -39.21
CA ALA A 228 11.36 -38.36 -39.29
C ALA A 228 12.20 -39.19 -38.30
N TYR A 229 11.70 -39.45 -37.09
CA TYR A 229 12.38 -40.30 -36.11
C TYR A 229 12.52 -41.76 -36.57
N CYS A 230 11.53 -42.25 -37.33
CA CYS A 230 11.53 -43.60 -37.91
C CYS A 230 12.31 -43.71 -39.23
N ALA A 231 12.85 -42.61 -39.77
CA ALA A 231 13.58 -42.63 -41.03
C ALA A 231 14.93 -43.37 -40.85
N PRO A 232 15.28 -44.31 -41.75
CA PRO A 232 16.51 -45.10 -41.61
C PRO A 232 17.78 -44.31 -41.94
N THR A 233 17.66 -43.17 -42.63
CA THR A 233 18.79 -42.30 -42.97
C THR A 233 18.52 -40.83 -42.63
N ALA A 234 19.60 -40.09 -42.37
CA ALA A 234 19.51 -38.65 -42.09
C ALA A 234 18.99 -37.84 -43.28
N GLU A 235 19.26 -38.27 -44.52
CA GLU A 235 18.78 -37.59 -45.74
C GLU A 235 17.26 -37.68 -45.89
N GLU A 236 16.67 -38.84 -45.59
CA GLU A 236 15.21 -39.03 -45.60
C GLU A 236 14.53 -38.25 -44.46
N ALA A 237 15.15 -38.20 -43.28
CA ALA A 237 14.66 -37.36 -42.18
C ALA A 237 14.67 -35.87 -42.58
N TRP A 238 15.76 -35.39 -43.20
CA TRP A 238 15.86 -34.01 -43.68
C TRP A 238 14.87 -33.67 -44.78
N ALA A 239 14.53 -34.61 -45.66
CA ALA A 239 13.48 -34.41 -46.67
C ALA A 239 12.10 -34.21 -46.03
N ILE A 240 11.79 -34.95 -44.95
CA ILE A 240 10.57 -34.79 -44.17
C ILE A 240 10.56 -33.43 -43.43
N TYR A 241 11.72 -32.98 -42.92
CA TYR A 241 11.89 -31.64 -42.34
C TYR A 241 11.81 -30.49 -43.37
N GLY A 242 12.29 -30.70 -44.60
CA GLY A 242 12.26 -29.70 -45.67
C GLY A 242 10.85 -29.39 -46.20
N ALA A 243 9.91 -30.32 -46.01
CA ALA A 243 8.49 -30.13 -46.35
C ALA A 243 7.73 -29.24 -45.33
N TRP A 244 8.40 -28.69 -44.31
CA TRP A 244 7.84 -27.85 -43.23
C TRP A 244 7.42 -26.42 -43.65
N GLY A 245 7.19 -26.17 -44.94
CA GLY A 245 6.52 -24.93 -45.36
C GLY A 245 5.03 -24.99 -45.00
N PRO A 246 4.37 -23.87 -44.67
CA PRO A 246 2.92 -23.85 -44.50
C PRO A 246 2.28 -24.44 -45.77
N LEU A 247 1.49 -25.49 -45.61
CA LEU A 247 0.63 -25.98 -46.70
C LEU A 247 -0.31 -24.83 -47.10
N PRO A 248 -0.46 -24.52 -48.39
CA PRO A 248 -1.42 -23.51 -48.86
C PRO A 248 -2.87 -23.91 -48.54
#